data_AF-A0A941NCN7-F1
#
_entry.id   AF-A0A941NCN7-F1
#
_cell.length_a   1.000
_cell.length_b   1.000
_cell.length_c   1.000
_cell.angle_alpha   90.00
_cell.angle_beta   90.00
_cell.angle_gamma   90.00
#
_symmetry.space_group_name_H-M   'P 1'
#
loop_
_entity.id
_entity.type
_entity.pdbx_description
1 polymer ?
#
loop_
_entity_poly.entity_id
_entity_poly.type
_entity_poly.pdbx_seq_one_letter_code
_entity_poly.pdbx_strand_id
1 'polypeptide(L)' 'DCWHPSYVGAPKDGSAWTSGGDCTKHVIRGGSWDNTPIFIRSATRSGSSHNGGEFDYSSLAGFRVARDLP' A
#
# COMPACT_ATOMS: atom_id res chain seq x y z
N ASP A 1 4.51 -3.73 2.26
CA ASP A 1 4.54 -3.13 3.62
C ASP A 1 3.30 -3.53 4.39
N CYS A 2 3.43 -3.83 5.69
CA CYS A 2 2.30 -3.88 6.62
C CYS A 2 1.77 -2.45 6.85
N TRP A 3 0.49 -2.34 7.21
CA TRP A 3 -0.11 -1.03 7.47
C TRP A 3 0.45 -0.39 8.74
N HIS A 4 0.77 0.90 8.64
CA HIS A 4 1.20 1.73 9.76
C HIS A 4 0.51 3.10 9.65
N PRO A 5 -0.01 3.66 10.77
CA PRO A 5 -0.75 4.93 10.74
C PRO A 5 0.14 6.14 10.42
N SER A 6 1.45 6.02 10.60
CA SER A 6 2.43 7.07 10.30
C SER A 6 3.71 6.47 9.69
N TYR A 7 4.66 7.33 9.36
CA TYR A 7 6.00 6.94 8.90
C TYR A 7 7.06 6.94 10.03
N VAL A 8 6.64 7.09 11.29
CA VAL A 8 7.57 7.07 12.44
C VAL A 8 8.20 5.67 12.55
N GLY A 9 9.52 5.59 12.40
CA GLY A 9 10.25 4.31 12.42
C GLY A 9 10.28 3.58 11.07
N ALA A 10 9.83 4.21 9.98
CA ALA A 10 9.88 3.61 8.65
C ALA A 10 11.34 3.29 8.22
N PRO A 11 11.58 2.17 7.54
CA PRO A 11 12.87 1.89 6.91
C PRO A 11 13.29 3.02 5.96
N LYS A 12 14.59 3.32 5.93
CA LYS A 12 15.17 4.40 5.10
C LYS A 12 15.97 3.89 3.91
N ASP A 13 16.11 2.58 3.79
CA ASP A 13 16.91 1.87 2.78
C ASP A 13 16.08 1.37 1.59
N GLY A 14 14.77 1.65 1.57
CA GLY A 14 13.85 1.19 0.53
C GLY A 14 13.35 -0.23 0.71
N SER A 15 13.74 -0.93 1.79
CA SER A 15 13.18 -2.23 2.13
C SER A 15 11.70 -2.12 2.53
N ALA A 16 10.96 -3.23 2.36
CA ALA A 16 9.56 -3.28 2.77
C ALA A 16 9.43 -3.21 4.29
N TRP A 17 8.48 -2.42 4.80
CA TRP A 17 8.20 -2.35 6.23
C TRP A 17 7.29 -3.50 6.68
N THR A 18 7.86 -4.59 7.23
CA THR A 18 7.15 -5.86 7.48
C THR A 18 6.86 -6.16 8.95
N SER A 19 7.30 -5.33 9.89
CA SER A 19 7.11 -5.54 11.34
C SER A 19 6.70 -4.26 12.05
N GLY A 20 6.09 -4.39 13.23
CA GLY A 20 5.67 -3.25 14.08
C GLY A 20 4.35 -2.58 13.68
N GLY A 21 3.65 -3.11 12.67
CA GLY A 21 2.37 -2.59 12.18
C GLY A 21 1.29 -3.65 12.11
N ASP A 22 0.14 -3.27 11.57
CA ASP A 22 -0.95 -4.19 11.30
C ASP A 22 -0.68 -4.92 9.98
N CYS A 23 -0.20 -6.16 10.08
CA CYS A 23 0.08 -7.02 8.94
C CYS A 23 -1.14 -7.77 8.41
N THR A 24 -2.32 -7.61 9.03
CA THR A 24 -3.58 -8.06 8.41
C THR A 24 -3.99 -7.16 7.25
N LYS A 25 -3.39 -5.96 7.16
CA LYS A 25 -3.56 -4.99 6.09
C LYS A 25 -2.22 -4.68 5.41
N HIS A 26 -2.28 -4.48 4.10
CA HIS A 26 -1.12 -4.08 3.30
C HIS A 26 -1.36 -2.74 2.61
N VAL A 27 -0.27 -2.00 2.41
CA VAL A 27 -0.31 -0.71 1.74
C VAL A 27 -0.46 -0.89 0.24
N ILE A 28 -1.52 -0.33 -0.33
CA ILE A 28 -1.68 -0.10 -1.77
C ILE A 28 -1.31 1.36 -2.06
N ARG A 29 -0.67 1.60 -3.20
CA ARG A 29 -0.21 2.92 -3.65
C ARG A 29 -0.87 3.33 -4.95
N GLY A 30 -0.97 4.64 -5.17
CA GLY A 30 -1.51 5.23 -6.38
C GLY A 30 -3.02 5.41 -6.31
N GLY A 31 -3.71 4.98 -7.35
CA GLY A 31 -5.15 5.08 -7.52
C GLY A 31 -5.61 4.22 -8.69
N SER A 32 -6.92 4.07 -8.80
CA SER A 32 -7.63 3.34 -9.85
C SER A 32 -8.40 4.29 -10.76
N TRP A 33 -9.03 3.74 -11.79
CA TRP A 33 -9.83 4.49 -12.76
C TRP A 33 -11.04 5.21 -12.15
N ASP A 34 -11.55 4.76 -11.00
CA ASP A 34 -12.75 5.31 -10.34
C ASP A 34 -12.42 6.26 -9.17
N ASN A 35 -11.14 6.44 -8.83
CA ASN A 35 -10.79 7.29 -7.70
C ASN A 35 -10.86 8.79 -8.03
N THR A 36 -11.43 9.57 -7.10
CA THR A 36 -11.44 11.03 -7.22
C THR A 36 -10.01 11.59 -7.23
N PRO A 37 -9.66 12.49 -8.18
CA PRO A 37 -8.29 13.00 -8.33
C PRO A 37 -7.65 13.59 -7.07
N ILE A 38 -8.45 14.21 -6.19
CA ILE A 38 -7.94 14.82 -4.95
C ILE A 38 -7.34 13.79 -3.98
N PHE A 39 -7.73 12.53 -4.08
CA PHE A 39 -7.29 11.46 -3.19
C PHE A 39 -6.08 10.67 -3.73
N ILE A 40 -5.63 10.87 -4.97
CA ILE A 40 -4.62 10.01 -5.64
C ILE A 40 -3.28 10.71 -5.87
N ARG A 41 -2.82 11.54 -4.92
CA ARG A 41 -1.47 12.12 -4.95
C ARG A 41 -0.42 11.04 -4.80
N SER A 42 0.81 11.29 -5.25
CA SER A 42 1.91 10.31 -5.21
C SER A 42 2.20 9.72 -3.81
N ALA A 43 1.91 10.48 -2.75
CA ALA A 43 2.13 10.07 -1.36
C ALA A 43 0.91 9.38 -0.72
N THR A 44 -0.23 9.26 -1.42
CA THR A 44 -1.42 8.57 -0.89
C THR A 44 -1.11 7.12 -0.57
N ARG A 45 -1.71 6.65 0.52
CA ARG A 45 -1.65 5.28 1.00
C ARG A 45 -3.07 4.80 1.28
N SER A 46 -3.39 3.60 0.84
CA SER A 46 -4.62 2.90 1.24
C SER A 46 -4.24 1.60 1.93
N GLY A 47 -4.85 1.31 3.07
CA GLY A 47 -4.71 0.02 3.74
C GLY A 47 -5.79 -0.92 3.23
N SER A 48 -5.41 -2.07 2.68
CA SER A 48 -6.35 -3.11 2.25
C SER A 48 -6.10 -4.39 3.02
N SER A 49 -7.16 -5.00 3.55
CA SER A 49 -7.04 -6.28 4.24
C SER A 49 -6.71 -7.40 3.24
N HIS A 50 -5.80 -8.30 3.62
CA HIS A 50 -5.39 -9.40 2.75
C HIS A 50 -6.53 -10.37 2.39
N ASN A 51 -7.64 -10.36 3.15
CA ASN A 51 -8.80 -11.23 2.92
C ASN A 51 -9.99 -10.51 2.25
N GLY A 52 -9.85 -9.23 1.88
CA GLY A 52 -10.93 -8.44 1.27
C GLY A 52 -12.12 -8.15 2.21
N GLY A 53 -12.01 -8.41 3.52
CA GLY A 53 -13.12 -8.34 4.46
C GLY A 53 -13.61 -6.93 4.81
N GLU A 54 -12.86 -5.88 4.43
CA GLU A 54 -13.23 -4.49 4.69
C GLU A 54 -13.76 -3.80 3.42
N PHE A 55 -13.02 -3.94 2.31
CA PHE A 55 -13.43 -3.49 0.98
C PHE A 55 -12.87 -4.45 -0.07
N ASP A 56 -13.68 -4.78 -1.09
CA ASP A 56 -13.21 -5.53 -2.24
C ASP A 56 -12.45 -4.59 -3.19
N TYR A 57 -11.14 -4.78 -3.27
CA TYR A 57 -10.25 -4.03 -4.17
C TYR A 57 -9.90 -4.81 -5.45
N SER A 58 -10.52 -5.98 -5.70
CA SER A 58 -10.18 -6.84 -6.83
C SER A 58 -10.31 -6.15 -8.19
N SER A 59 -11.24 -5.20 -8.34
CA SER A 59 -11.45 -4.41 -9.56
C SER A 59 -10.72 -3.06 -9.59
N LEU A 60 -10.11 -2.65 -8.47
CA LEU A 60 -9.49 -1.34 -8.28
C LEU A 60 -7.97 -1.41 -8.07
N ALA A 61 -7.45 -2.56 -7.63
CA ALA A 61 -6.05 -2.76 -7.35
C ALA A 61 -5.40 -3.73 -8.36
N GLY A 62 -4.20 -3.37 -8.80
CA GLY A 62 -3.29 -4.24 -9.52
C GLY A 62 -1.93 -4.29 -8.84
N PHE A 63 -0.95 -4.89 -9.50
CA PHE A 63 0.42 -4.93 -9.00
C PHE A 63 1.43 -4.57 -10.08
N ARG A 64 2.61 -4.13 -9.64
CA ARG A 64 3.79 -3.93 -10.48
C ARG A 64 4.90 -4.81 -9.90
N VAL A 65 5.75 -5.33 -10.76
CA VAL A 65 6.94 -6.07 -10.35
C VAL A 65 8.14 -5.14 -10.31
N ALA A 66 9.04 -5.38 -9.36
CA ALA A 66 10.36 -4.77 -9.31
C ALA A 66 11.41 -5.85 -9.58
N ARG A 67 12.53 -5.45 -10.17
CA ARG A 67 13.68 -6.32 -10.41
C ARG A 67 14.95 -5.54 -10.07
N ASP A 68 15.84 -6.17 -9.34
CA ASP A 68 17.16 -5.61 -9.06
C ASP A 68 17.97 -5.46 -10.35
N LEU A 69 18.84 -4.47 -10.37
CA LEU A 69 19.78 -4.25 -11.46
C LEU A 69 21.09 -4.99 -11.14
N PRO A 70 21.79 -5.53 -12.16
CA PRO A 70 23.10 -6.15 -11.99
C PRO A 70 24.16 -5.18 -11.46
#